data_AF-A0A258URY6-F1
#
_entry.id   AF-A0A258URY6-F1
#
_cell.length_a   1.000
_cell.length_b   1.000
_cell.length_c   1.000
_cell.angle_alpha   90.00
_cell.angle_beta   90.00
_cell.angle_gamma   90.00
#
_symmetry.space_group_name_H-M   'P 1'
#
loop_
_entity.id
_entity.type
_entity.pdbx_description
1 polymer ?
#
loop_
_entity_poly.entity_id
_entity_poly.type
_entity_poly.pdbx_seq_one_letter_code
_entity_poly.pdbx_strand_id
1 'polypeptide(L)'
;MITFKRAFLLVLLGLVGCALGITAWLYNPLDKTAWRVALHLPVVGVVHIRAWPLLQLGTSKAGRTLLSQTHWRSKHGRITLTNQSDSVQLHCASCLFNVNALSTQAIAFDDVFLTIRRTERKLAGKLEMKSQQQNIQMLYTADAHMKGIDLDWTLPTTAIADLLTPLKTHSETIQTARVTGNLSAHGTLHWPNRRWSAIPVIQGFDVTGLGTEKIRTANIQFTCPQTYVSPSNPTVKPHVWVDKKAMGRWLPMAVIIAEDAQFMHHQGYDFETLRYLLAQEKPNKQLGGSTISQQLAKYMFTGGERQWKRKIEELLYAVEMESTLGKQRILNLYLNTVDWGPGICGAAAASHYYFGLPPKKLSITQAAWLAGIIKNPHRAWQQQYLQNKPDLNRVAAITRFMSTKTKHVPTELGFRY
;
A
#
# COMPACT_ATOMS: atom_id res chain seq x y z
N MET A 1 -71.22 19.98 -17.20
CA MET A 1 -70.69 18.61 -17.46
C MET A 1 -69.40 18.54 -18.30
N ILE A 2 -68.93 19.64 -18.95
CA ILE A 2 -67.74 19.63 -19.84
C ILE A 2 -66.45 20.12 -19.15
N THR A 3 -66.55 20.93 -18.09
CA THR A 3 -65.41 21.49 -17.35
C THR A 3 -64.80 20.54 -16.32
N PHE A 4 -65.63 19.74 -15.63
CA PHE A 4 -65.15 18.74 -14.65
C PHE A 4 -64.42 17.57 -15.32
N LYS A 5 -64.85 17.15 -16.52
CA LYS A 5 -64.22 16.07 -17.29
C LYS A 5 -62.84 16.44 -17.86
N ARG A 6 -62.58 17.72 -18.16
CA ARG A 6 -61.26 18.19 -18.67
C ARG A 6 -60.21 18.39 -17.56
N ALA A 7 -60.63 18.87 -16.38
CA ALA A 7 -59.73 19.02 -15.23
C ALA A 7 -59.30 17.66 -14.66
N PHE A 8 -60.22 16.69 -14.59
CA PHE A 8 -59.93 15.32 -14.16
C PHE A 8 -58.95 14.62 -15.10
N LEU A 9 -59.04 14.85 -16.42
CA LEU A 9 -58.14 14.25 -17.42
C LEU A 9 -56.71 14.83 -17.37
N LEU A 10 -56.55 16.14 -17.13
CA LEU A 10 -55.23 16.80 -17.05
C LEU A 10 -54.47 16.45 -15.76
N VAL A 11 -55.19 16.26 -14.65
CA VAL A 11 -54.62 15.78 -13.39
C VAL A 11 -54.29 14.28 -13.47
N LEU A 12 -55.12 13.47 -14.14
CA LEU A 12 -54.79 12.06 -14.45
C LEU A 12 -53.54 11.94 -15.34
N LEU A 13 -53.42 12.75 -16.41
CA LEU A 13 -52.27 12.70 -17.33
C LEU A 13 -50.96 13.18 -16.68
N GLY A 14 -51.01 14.20 -15.81
CA GLY A 14 -49.85 14.68 -15.05
C GLY A 14 -49.36 13.68 -13.99
N LEU A 15 -50.28 13.03 -13.26
CA LEU A 15 -49.94 12.00 -12.28
C LEU A 15 -49.50 10.68 -12.93
N VAL A 16 -50.05 10.31 -14.09
CA VAL A 16 -49.61 9.14 -14.88
C VAL A 16 -48.22 9.38 -15.52
N GLY A 17 -47.87 10.61 -15.91
CA GLY A 17 -46.52 10.97 -16.38
C GLY A 17 -45.44 10.90 -15.28
N CYS A 18 -45.75 11.35 -14.07
CA CYS A 18 -44.90 11.14 -12.88
C CYS A 18 -44.82 9.64 -12.49
N ALA A 19 -45.92 8.89 -12.64
CA ALA A 19 -45.98 7.44 -12.40
C ALA A 19 -45.24 6.60 -13.45
N LEU A 20 -45.01 7.08 -14.68
CA LEU A 20 -44.17 6.41 -15.70
C LEU A 20 -42.67 6.76 -15.57
N GLY A 21 -42.33 7.99 -15.17
CA GLY A 21 -40.93 8.42 -14.99
C GLY A 21 -40.23 7.81 -13.77
N ILE A 22 -40.97 7.59 -12.66
CA ILE A 22 -40.49 6.96 -11.42
C ILE A 22 -40.60 5.42 -11.47
N THR A 23 -41.40 4.86 -12.37
CA THR A 23 -41.41 3.40 -12.61
C THR A 23 -40.23 2.97 -13.47
N ALA A 24 -39.71 3.83 -14.35
CA ALA A 24 -38.37 3.73 -14.96
C ALA A 24 -37.20 3.86 -13.95
N TRP A 25 -37.32 4.73 -12.93
CA TRP A 25 -36.37 4.97 -11.80
C TRP A 25 -35.97 3.69 -11.02
N LEU A 26 -36.67 2.58 -11.28
CA LEU A 26 -36.64 1.38 -10.47
C LEU A 26 -36.61 0.06 -11.26
N TYR A 27 -36.50 -0.02 -12.60
CA TYR A 27 -36.81 -1.27 -13.36
C TYR A 27 -36.07 -2.59 -13.03
N ASN A 28 -35.24 -2.61 -11.98
CA ASN A 28 -35.38 -3.66 -10.95
C ASN A 28 -34.94 -3.09 -9.58
N PRO A 29 -35.87 -2.74 -8.66
CA PRO A 29 -35.54 -2.16 -7.35
C PRO A 29 -34.70 -3.10 -6.50
N LEU A 30 -34.81 -4.39 -6.83
CA LEU A 30 -34.27 -5.53 -6.13
C LEU A 30 -32.99 -6.03 -6.81
N ASP A 31 -32.52 -5.38 -7.87
CA ASP A 31 -31.22 -5.70 -8.46
C ASP A 31 -30.11 -5.31 -7.48
N LYS A 32 -29.73 -6.28 -6.67
CA LYS A 32 -28.64 -6.20 -5.69
C LYS A 32 -27.27 -5.98 -6.36
N THR A 33 -27.17 -6.15 -7.68
CA THR A 33 -25.95 -5.93 -8.44
C THR A 33 -25.82 -4.50 -8.98
N ALA A 34 -26.88 -3.69 -8.89
CA ALA A 34 -26.85 -2.30 -9.35
C ALA A 34 -25.98 -1.42 -8.44
N TRP A 35 -25.17 -0.55 -9.04
CA TRP A 35 -24.41 0.45 -8.30
C TRP A 35 -25.34 1.55 -7.79
N ARG A 36 -25.45 1.71 -6.47
CA ARG A 36 -26.34 2.68 -5.80
C ARG A 36 -25.56 3.62 -4.87
N VAL A 37 -26.08 4.84 -4.73
CA VAL A 37 -25.58 5.89 -3.83
C VAL A 37 -26.69 6.26 -2.86
N ALA A 38 -26.36 6.42 -1.59
CA ALA A 38 -27.28 6.91 -0.56
C ALA A 38 -27.41 8.44 -0.66
N LEU A 39 -28.62 8.93 -0.89
CA LEU A 39 -28.96 10.36 -0.90
C LEU A 39 -29.79 10.67 0.34
N HIS A 40 -29.35 11.63 1.16
CA HIS A 40 -30.10 12.07 2.33
C HIS A 40 -31.04 13.20 1.91
N LEU A 41 -32.35 12.95 1.92
CA LEU A 41 -33.38 13.93 1.61
C LEU A 41 -34.04 14.45 2.89
N PRO A 42 -34.28 15.76 3.05
CA PRO A 42 -34.78 16.36 4.29
C PRO A 42 -36.12 15.79 4.79
N VAL A 43 -36.99 15.36 3.87
CA VAL A 43 -38.36 14.90 4.16
C VAL A 43 -38.52 13.38 4.09
N VAL A 44 -37.70 12.72 3.27
CA VAL A 44 -37.88 11.30 2.89
C VAL A 44 -36.81 10.39 3.53
N GLY A 45 -35.84 10.96 4.25
CA GLY A 45 -34.73 10.22 4.82
C GLY A 45 -33.72 9.76 3.76
N VAL A 46 -33.09 8.59 3.97
CA VAL A 46 -32.05 8.08 3.06
C VAL A 46 -32.67 7.30 1.91
N VAL A 47 -32.50 7.80 0.69
CA VAL A 47 -32.96 7.14 -0.53
C VAL A 47 -31.76 6.61 -1.31
N HIS A 48 -31.77 5.31 -1.63
CA HIS A 48 -30.73 4.70 -2.46
C HIS A 48 -31.07 4.80 -3.93
N ILE A 49 -30.35 5.66 -4.65
CA ILE A 49 -30.57 5.92 -6.07
C ILE A 49 -29.45 5.26 -6.88
N ARG A 50 -29.78 4.74 -8.06
CA ARG A 50 -28.77 4.19 -8.98
C ARG A 50 -27.81 5.30 -9.42
N ALA A 51 -26.51 5.01 -9.36
CA ALA A 51 -25.48 6.01 -9.58
C ALA A 51 -25.41 6.49 -11.04
N TRP A 52 -25.59 5.59 -12.01
CA TRP A 52 -25.47 5.93 -13.42
C TRP A 52 -26.50 6.96 -13.91
N PRO A 53 -27.82 6.81 -13.65
CA PRO A 53 -28.80 7.85 -13.97
C PRO A 53 -28.51 9.21 -13.32
N LEU A 54 -27.99 9.23 -12.08
CA LEU A 54 -27.57 10.47 -11.43
C LEU A 54 -26.39 11.14 -12.15
N LEU A 55 -25.39 10.35 -12.58
CA LEU A 55 -24.27 10.86 -13.39
C LEU A 55 -24.75 11.39 -14.73
N GLN A 56 -25.67 10.69 -15.41
CA GLN A 56 -26.26 11.15 -16.67
C GLN A 56 -27.00 12.48 -16.48
N LEU A 57 -27.82 12.58 -15.43
CA LEU A 57 -28.53 13.81 -15.09
C LEU A 57 -27.55 14.96 -14.85
N GLY A 58 -26.58 14.78 -13.95
CA GLY A 58 -25.64 15.82 -13.54
C GLY A 58 -24.69 16.30 -14.65
N THR A 59 -24.42 15.46 -15.66
CA THR A 59 -23.57 15.82 -16.81
C THR A 59 -24.36 16.19 -18.07
N SER A 60 -25.69 16.10 -18.07
CA SER A 60 -26.56 16.57 -19.16
C SER A 60 -26.58 18.09 -19.27
N LYS A 61 -26.92 18.67 -20.43
CA LYS A 61 -27.01 20.14 -20.59
C LYS A 61 -27.96 20.79 -19.56
N ALA A 62 -29.13 20.18 -19.34
CA ALA A 62 -30.12 20.66 -18.37
C ALA A 62 -29.60 20.53 -16.93
N GLY A 63 -29.06 19.37 -16.55
CA GLY A 63 -28.51 19.16 -15.20
C GLY A 63 -27.28 20.02 -14.91
N ARG A 64 -26.39 20.22 -15.89
CA ARG A 64 -25.24 21.13 -15.79
C ARG A 64 -25.66 22.57 -15.51
N THR A 65 -26.75 23.02 -16.15
CA THR A 65 -27.30 24.37 -15.94
C THR A 65 -27.96 24.47 -14.56
N LEU A 66 -28.76 23.46 -14.18
CA LEU A 66 -29.47 23.40 -12.90
C LEU A 66 -28.53 23.32 -11.69
N LEU A 67 -27.44 22.56 -11.82
CA LEU A 67 -26.48 22.31 -10.74
C LEU A 67 -25.32 23.33 -10.72
N SER A 68 -25.27 24.28 -11.65
CA SER A 68 -24.21 25.27 -11.70
C SER A 68 -24.19 26.10 -10.41
N GLN A 69 -23.01 26.28 -9.82
CA GLN A 69 -22.78 26.98 -8.55
C GLN A 69 -23.46 26.32 -7.33
N THR A 70 -23.95 25.08 -7.47
CA THR A 70 -24.39 24.32 -6.31
C THR A 70 -23.20 23.94 -5.45
N HIS A 71 -23.38 24.04 -4.14
CA HIS A 71 -22.37 23.64 -3.17
C HIS A 71 -23.00 22.75 -2.11
N TRP A 72 -22.23 21.78 -1.64
CA TRP A 72 -22.64 20.91 -0.55
C TRP A 72 -21.45 20.58 0.34
N ARG A 73 -21.73 20.19 1.58
CA ARG A 73 -20.71 19.66 2.47
C ARG A 73 -20.58 18.16 2.26
N SER A 74 -19.36 17.71 2.04
CA SER A 74 -18.98 16.30 2.04
C SER A 74 -18.17 15.97 3.30
N LYS A 75 -17.88 14.69 3.51
CA LYS A 75 -16.93 14.25 4.56
C LYS A 75 -15.51 14.78 4.37
N HIS A 76 -15.19 15.30 3.19
CA HIS A 76 -13.86 15.80 2.84
C HIS A 76 -13.77 17.32 2.86
N GLY A 77 -14.89 18.04 2.88
CA GLY A 77 -14.90 19.49 2.74
C GLY A 77 -16.10 19.99 1.94
N ARG A 78 -16.13 21.30 1.71
CA ARG A 78 -17.15 21.92 0.86
C ARG A 78 -16.82 21.65 -0.60
N ILE A 79 -17.74 21.00 -1.30
CA ILE A 79 -17.63 20.75 -2.73
C ILE A 79 -18.54 21.75 -3.44
N THR A 80 -18.00 22.38 -4.48
CA THR A 80 -18.71 23.25 -5.39
C THR A 80 -18.72 22.62 -6.78
N LEU A 81 -19.88 22.63 -7.44
CA LEU A 81 -20.01 22.15 -8.81
C LEU A 81 -20.16 23.36 -9.74
N THR A 82 -19.26 23.45 -10.71
CA THR A 82 -19.27 24.51 -11.71
C THR A 82 -19.47 23.89 -13.09
N ASN A 83 -20.32 24.55 -13.87
CA ASN A 83 -20.53 24.19 -15.26
C ASN A 83 -19.44 24.83 -16.13
N GLN A 84 -18.82 24.04 -16.99
CA GLN A 84 -17.94 24.51 -18.06
C GLN A 84 -18.62 24.23 -19.42
N SER A 85 -18.09 24.80 -20.50
CA SER A 85 -18.69 24.71 -21.84
C SER A 85 -19.05 23.26 -22.25
N ASP A 86 -18.16 22.32 -21.97
CA ASP A 86 -18.27 20.89 -22.33
C ASP A 86 -18.27 19.96 -21.09
N SER A 87 -17.61 20.38 -20.03
CA SER A 87 -17.39 19.59 -18.81
C SER A 87 -18.20 20.08 -17.61
N VAL A 88 -18.25 19.22 -16.60
CA VAL A 88 -18.56 19.60 -15.22
C VAL A 88 -17.26 19.59 -14.43
N GLN A 89 -17.05 20.59 -13.59
CA GLN A 89 -15.93 20.60 -12.66
C GLN A 89 -16.47 20.57 -11.23
N LEU A 90 -15.99 19.62 -10.44
CA LEU A 90 -16.15 19.63 -9.00
C LEU A 90 -14.88 20.23 -8.39
N HIS A 91 -15.05 21.17 -7.48
CA HIS A 91 -13.98 21.81 -6.75
C HIS A 91 -14.19 21.62 -5.24
N CYS A 92 -13.21 21.02 -4.57
CA CYS A 92 -13.16 20.94 -3.12
C CYS A 92 -12.06 21.89 -2.62
N ALA A 93 -12.48 22.97 -1.94
CA ALA A 93 -11.56 23.91 -1.31
C ALA A 93 -11.21 23.42 0.11
N SER A 94 -9.90 23.40 0.42
CA SER A 94 -9.34 22.92 1.69
C SER A 94 -9.83 21.51 2.03
N CYS A 95 -9.61 20.58 1.09
CA CYS A 95 -10.13 19.23 1.16
C CYS A 95 -9.28 18.35 2.07
N LEU A 96 -9.94 17.65 3.00
CA LEU A 96 -9.33 16.77 3.98
C LEU A 96 -9.63 15.31 3.63
N PHE A 97 -8.58 14.53 3.38
CA PHE A 97 -8.70 13.10 3.10
C PHE A 97 -8.23 12.30 4.30
N ASN A 98 -9.20 11.72 5.02
CA ASN A 98 -8.93 10.68 6.00
C ASN A 98 -8.65 9.37 5.27
N VAL A 99 -7.37 9.11 5.06
CA VAL A 99 -6.90 7.83 4.56
C VAL A 99 -6.34 7.07 5.75
N ASN A 100 -7.20 6.36 6.48
CA ASN A 100 -6.83 5.61 7.69
C ASN A 100 -5.67 4.61 7.47
N ALA A 101 -5.40 4.26 6.21
CA ALA A 101 -4.21 3.52 5.82
C ALA A 101 -2.92 4.36 5.92
N LEU A 102 -2.95 5.62 5.47
CA LEU A 102 -1.80 6.54 5.42
C LEU A 102 -1.48 7.17 6.78
N SER A 103 -2.48 7.70 7.46
CA SER A 103 -2.32 8.44 8.72
C SER A 103 -3.63 8.45 9.51
N THR A 104 -3.54 8.63 10.83
CA THR A 104 -4.70 8.96 11.69
C THR A 104 -5.12 10.42 11.53
N GLN A 105 -4.25 11.26 10.99
CA GLN A 105 -4.54 12.65 10.60
C GLN A 105 -4.97 12.72 9.14
N ALA A 106 -5.86 13.66 8.83
CA ALA A 106 -6.27 13.94 7.46
C ALA A 106 -5.11 14.52 6.64
N ILE A 107 -4.97 14.08 5.40
CA ILE A 107 -4.10 14.75 4.42
C ILE A 107 -4.90 15.93 3.83
N ALA A 108 -4.32 17.11 3.91
CA ALA A 108 -4.94 18.34 3.41
C ALA A 108 -4.44 18.68 2.00
N PHE A 109 -5.37 19.03 1.11
CA PHE A 109 -5.09 19.66 -0.17
C PHE A 109 -5.79 21.01 -0.22
N ASP A 110 -5.10 22.04 -0.71
CA ASP A 110 -5.64 23.39 -0.79
C ASP A 110 -6.80 23.43 -1.78
N ASP A 111 -6.62 22.79 -2.94
CA ASP A 111 -7.65 22.65 -3.94
C ASP A 111 -7.63 21.26 -4.57
N VAL A 112 -8.80 20.64 -4.69
CA VAL A 112 -8.98 19.43 -5.50
C VAL A 112 -10.03 19.70 -6.57
N PHE A 113 -9.64 19.53 -7.82
CA PHE A 113 -10.52 19.67 -8.98
C PHE A 113 -10.73 18.32 -9.64
N LEU A 114 -11.99 17.93 -9.82
CA LEU A 114 -12.38 16.78 -10.64
C LEU A 114 -13.17 17.28 -11.83
N THR A 115 -12.58 17.19 -13.02
CA THR A 115 -13.22 17.56 -14.28
C THR A 115 -13.83 16.32 -14.90
N ILE A 116 -15.11 16.36 -15.24
CA ILE A 116 -15.88 15.27 -15.85
C ILE A 116 -16.48 15.76 -17.17
N ARG A 117 -16.03 15.19 -18.28
CA ARG A 117 -16.65 15.29 -19.60
C ARG A 117 -17.37 13.98 -19.91
N ARG A 118 -18.60 14.06 -20.43
CA ARG A 118 -19.39 12.87 -20.79
C ARG A 118 -19.75 12.88 -22.27
N THR A 119 -19.52 11.74 -22.92
CA THR A 119 -20.05 11.42 -24.25
C THR A 119 -20.75 10.07 -24.17
N GLU A 120 -22.09 10.09 -24.18
CA GLU A 120 -22.92 8.90 -23.96
C GLU A 120 -22.61 8.16 -22.65
N ARG A 121 -22.03 6.95 -22.72
CA ARG A 121 -21.58 6.12 -21.60
C ARG A 121 -20.12 6.34 -21.22
N LYS A 122 -19.35 6.98 -22.09
CA LYS A 122 -17.95 7.29 -21.85
C LYS A 122 -17.81 8.58 -21.05
N LEU A 123 -16.97 8.52 -20.04
CA LEU A 123 -16.53 9.64 -19.23
C LEU A 123 -15.04 9.85 -19.47
N ALA A 124 -14.59 11.09 -19.49
CA ALA A 124 -13.18 11.43 -19.55
C ALA A 124 -12.93 12.66 -18.70
N GLY A 125 -11.72 12.82 -18.19
CA GLY A 125 -11.47 13.90 -17.27
C GLY A 125 -10.09 13.92 -16.67
N LYS A 126 -9.93 14.79 -15.70
CA LYS A 126 -8.73 14.90 -14.87
C LYS A 126 -9.09 15.17 -13.42
N LEU A 127 -8.31 14.59 -12.53
CA LEU A 127 -8.25 14.90 -11.12
C LEU A 127 -6.97 15.69 -10.88
N GLU A 128 -7.09 16.93 -10.44
CA GLU A 128 -5.99 17.82 -10.08
C GLU A 128 -6.03 18.06 -8.58
N MET A 129 -4.91 17.80 -7.90
CA MET A 129 -4.76 18.03 -6.47
C MET A 129 -3.63 19.03 -6.29
N LYS A 130 -3.97 20.21 -5.77
CA LYS A 130 -3.02 21.29 -5.51
C LYS A 130 -2.73 21.36 -4.02
N SER A 131 -1.45 21.49 -3.69
CA SER A 131 -0.99 21.72 -2.33
C SER A 131 0.28 22.56 -2.38
N GLN A 132 0.25 23.73 -1.73
CA GLN A 132 1.32 24.72 -1.75
C GLN A 132 1.71 25.12 -3.19
N GLN A 133 2.91 24.76 -3.65
CA GLN A 133 3.40 25.04 -5.01
C GLN A 133 3.20 23.86 -5.98
N GLN A 134 2.63 22.76 -5.51
CA GLN A 134 2.56 21.50 -6.26
C GLN A 134 1.19 21.26 -6.87
N ASN A 135 1.18 20.65 -8.05
CA ASN A 135 -0.02 20.26 -8.77
C ASN A 135 0.12 18.82 -9.27
N ILE A 136 -0.52 17.88 -8.56
CA ILE A 136 -0.56 16.48 -8.95
C ILE A 136 -1.78 16.28 -9.85
N GLN A 137 -1.55 15.86 -11.10
CA GLN A 137 -2.60 15.63 -12.08
C GLN A 137 -2.72 14.13 -12.39
N MET A 138 -3.94 13.61 -12.37
CA MET A 138 -4.26 12.28 -12.87
C MET A 138 -5.31 12.40 -13.97
N LEU A 139 -5.04 11.79 -15.11
CA LEU A 139 -5.98 11.69 -16.23
C LEU A 139 -6.80 10.41 -16.09
N TYR A 140 -8.04 10.43 -16.56
CA TYR A 140 -8.84 9.22 -16.61
C TYR A 140 -9.81 9.18 -17.78
N THR A 141 -10.13 7.95 -18.19
CA THR A 141 -11.25 7.61 -19.07
C THR A 141 -12.05 6.50 -18.41
N ALA A 142 -13.37 6.51 -18.55
CA ALA A 142 -14.20 5.50 -17.93
C ALA A 142 -15.43 5.14 -18.76
N ASP A 143 -15.93 3.92 -18.57
CA ASP A 143 -17.21 3.44 -19.07
C ASP A 143 -18.16 3.24 -17.90
N ALA A 144 -19.16 4.12 -17.82
CA ALA A 144 -20.15 4.08 -16.75
C ALA A 144 -21.41 3.33 -17.19
N HIS A 145 -21.88 2.45 -16.31
CA HIS A 145 -22.98 1.54 -16.58
C HIS A 145 -23.77 1.20 -15.31
N MET A 146 -24.86 0.44 -15.48
CA MET A 146 -25.80 0.19 -14.37
C MET A 146 -25.19 -0.58 -13.18
N LYS A 147 -24.19 -1.41 -13.43
CA LYS A 147 -23.52 -2.23 -12.42
C LYS A 147 -22.28 -1.56 -11.82
N GLY A 148 -21.80 -0.47 -12.40
CA GLY A 148 -20.54 0.12 -11.98
C GLY A 148 -19.93 1.14 -12.93
N ILE A 149 -18.67 1.44 -12.68
CA ILE A 149 -17.81 2.25 -13.53
C ILE A 149 -16.47 1.53 -13.65
N ASP A 150 -16.04 1.34 -14.89
CA ASP A 150 -14.72 0.81 -15.23
C ASP A 150 -13.88 1.98 -15.74
N LEU A 151 -12.79 2.29 -15.03
CA LEU A 151 -12.00 3.48 -15.24
C LEU A 151 -10.54 3.11 -15.50
N ASP A 152 -9.99 3.60 -16.59
CA ASP A 152 -8.56 3.64 -16.86
C ASP A 152 -8.03 4.99 -16.38
N TRP A 153 -6.95 4.97 -15.61
CA TRP A 153 -6.30 6.18 -15.10
C TRP A 153 -4.83 6.22 -15.50
N THR A 154 -4.29 7.43 -15.56
CA THR A 154 -2.89 7.69 -15.82
C THR A 154 -2.41 8.83 -14.94
N LEU A 155 -1.40 8.57 -14.13
CA LEU A 155 -0.53 9.56 -13.51
C LEU A 155 0.60 9.84 -14.52
N PRO A 156 0.62 11.02 -15.15
CA PRO A 156 1.73 11.45 -15.99
C PRO A 156 3.03 11.49 -15.19
N THR A 157 4.17 11.59 -15.87
CA THR A 157 5.48 11.72 -15.22
C THR A 157 5.47 12.87 -14.23
N THR A 158 5.52 12.53 -12.94
CA THR A 158 5.43 13.45 -11.80
C THR A 158 6.67 13.28 -10.94
N ALA A 159 7.28 14.37 -10.46
CA ALA A 159 8.42 14.25 -9.57
C ALA A 159 7.98 13.58 -8.26
N ILE A 160 8.79 12.64 -7.76
CA ILE A 160 8.46 11.89 -6.54
C ILE A 160 8.39 12.83 -5.33
N ALA A 161 9.22 13.88 -5.31
CA ALA A 161 9.20 14.91 -4.29
C ALA A 161 7.83 15.63 -4.20
N ASP A 162 7.16 15.85 -5.33
CA ASP A 162 5.86 16.52 -5.39
C ASP A 162 4.78 15.63 -4.79
N LEU A 163 4.83 14.33 -5.09
CA LEU A 163 3.92 13.31 -4.52
C LEU A 163 4.05 13.17 -3.00
N LEU A 164 5.25 13.43 -2.46
CA LEU A 164 5.53 13.36 -1.02
C LEU A 164 5.19 14.65 -0.28
N THR A 165 5.00 15.77 -0.99
CA THR A 165 4.76 17.08 -0.38
C THR A 165 3.56 17.10 0.59
N PRO A 166 2.39 16.54 0.23
CA PRO A 166 1.24 16.48 1.16
C PRO A 166 1.51 15.68 2.44
N LEU A 167 2.58 14.87 2.46
CA LEU A 167 2.94 14.01 3.59
C LEU A 167 4.00 14.62 4.50
N LYS A 168 4.66 15.72 4.10
CA LYS A 168 5.73 16.38 4.87
C LYS A 168 5.26 16.87 6.23
N THR A 169 4.02 17.39 6.31
CA THR A 169 3.40 17.83 7.58
C THR A 169 3.20 16.70 8.57
N HIS A 170 3.24 15.45 8.12
CA HIS A 170 3.01 14.28 8.94
C HIS A 170 4.30 13.53 9.29
N SER A 171 5.46 13.90 8.73
CA SER A 171 6.73 13.19 8.94
C SER A 171 7.95 14.10 8.79
N GLU A 172 8.73 14.21 9.88
CA GLU A 172 10.02 14.91 9.88
C GLU A 172 11.04 14.24 8.96
N THR A 173 10.99 12.90 8.83
CA THR A 173 11.80 12.14 7.86
C THR A 173 11.47 12.56 6.43
N ILE A 174 10.19 12.60 6.04
CA ILE A 174 9.78 13.00 4.68
C ILE A 174 10.09 14.49 4.44
N GLN A 175 10.01 15.33 5.48
CA GLN A 175 10.38 16.73 5.40
C GLN A 175 11.88 16.94 5.14
N THR A 176 12.74 16.13 5.79
CA THR A 176 14.20 16.25 5.72
C THR A 176 14.77 15.60 4.46
N ALA A 177 14.14 14.52 3.97
CA ALA A 177 14.55 13.81 2.79
C ALA A 177 14.58 14.71 1.55
N ARG A 178 15.73 14.74 0.87
CA ARG A 178 15.87 15.27 -0.49
C ARG A 178 15.68 14.12 -1.46
N VAL A 179 14.52 14.13 -2.11
CA VAL A 179 14.08 13.06 -3.02
C VAL A 179 14.19 13.54 -4.46
N THR A 180 14.77 12.71 -5.32
CA THR A 180 14.84 12.95 -6.76
C THR A 180 14.16 11.82 -7.54
N GLY A 181 14.01 12.01 -8.85
CA GLY A 181 13.38 11.04 -9.73
C GLY A 181 11.90 11.28 -9.96
N ASN A 182 11.37 10.52 -10.90
CA ASN A 182 10.01 10.66 -11.41
C ASN A 182 9.24 9.35 -11.28
N LEU A 183 7.94 9.47 -11.02
CA LEU A 183 6.96 8.40 -11.06
C LEU A 183 5.91 8.74 -12.11
N SER A 184 5.66 7.81 -13.02
CA SER A 184 4.41 7.75 -13.78
C SER A 184 3.72 6.43 -13.47
N ALA A 185 2.42 6.38 -13.64
CA ALA A 185 1.68 5.13 -13.49
C ALA A 185 0.43 5.15 -14.36
N HIS A 186 -0.02 3.98 -14.78
CA HIS A 186 -1.35 3.83 -15.37
C HIS A 186 -1.98 2.58 -14.79
N GLY A 187 -3.30 2.47 -14.86
CA GLY A 187 -3.98 1.30 -14.34
C GLY A 187 -5.47 1.38 -14.48
N THR A 188 -6.14 0.41 -13.87
CA THR A 188 -7.59 0.28 -13.92
C THR A 188 -8.20 0.43 -12.53
N LEU A 189 -9.44 0.87 -12.48
CA LEU A 189 -10.29 0.90 -11.30
C LEU A 189 -11.68 0.45 -11.71
N HIS A 190 -12.14 -0.63 -11.09
CA HIS A 190 -13.49 -1.13 -11.21
C HIS A 190 -14.23 -0.83 -9.91
N TRP A 191 -15.34 -0.11 -10.03
CA TRP A 191 -16.20 0.24 -8.90
C TRP A 191 -17.62 -0.26 -9.19
N PRO A 192 -18.35 -0.88 -8.24
CA PRO A 192 -18.16 -0.86 -6.78
C PRO A 192 -17.36 -2.03 -6.19
N ASN A 193 -16.91 -2.99 -7.00
CA ASN A 193 -16.18 -4.18 -6.51
C ASN A 193 -14.77 -3.85 -5.95
N ARG A 194 -14.31 -2.60 -6.10
CA ARG A 194 -13.02 -2.07 -5.57
C ARG A 194 -11.80 -2.84 -6.09
N ARG A 195 -11.90 -3.43 -7.28
CA ARG A 195 -10.73 -4.00 -7.96
C ARG A 195 -9.97 -2.86 -8.60
N TRP A 196 -8.66 -2.83 -8.41
CA TRP A 196 -7.80 -1.81 -8.99
C TRP A 196 -6.46 -2.43 -9.36
N SER A 197 -5.82 -1.85 -10.36
CA SER A 197 -4.47 -2.15 -10.75
C SER A 197 -3.68 -0.86 -10.92
N ALA A 198 -2.36 -0.95 -10.78
CA ALA A 198 -1.42 0.10 -11.12
C ALA A 198 -0.17 -0.52 -11.72
N ILE A 199 0.31 0.05 -12.81
CA ILE A 199 1.57 -0.27 -13.45
C ILE A 199 2.43 0.97 -13.32
N PRO A 200 3.21 1.09 -12.23
CA PRO A 200 4.12 2.21 -12.06
C PRO A 200 5.32 2.08 -13.01
N VAL A 201 5.96 3.21 -13.27
CA VAL A 201 7.27 3.37 -13.89
C VAL A 201 8.03 4.40 -13.06
N ILE A 202 9.17 3.99 -12.50
CA ILE A 202 10.03 4.83 -11.68
C ILE A 202 11.34 5.07 -12.42
N GLN A 203 11.80 6.31 -12.46
CA GLN A 203 13.06 6.68 -13.10
C GLN A 203 13.87 7.59 -12.17
N GLY A 204 15.13 7.20 -11.92
CA GLY A 204 16.07 8.02 -11.15
C GLY A 204 15.65 8.29 -9.71
N PHE A 205 14.95 7.35 -9.06
CA PHE A 205 14.55 7.52 -7.66
C PHE A 205 15.76 7.38 -6.75
N ASP A 206 16.15 8.49 -6.14
CA ASP A 206 17.25 8.56 -5.17
C ASP A 206 16.86 9.46 -3.99
N VAL A 207 17.47 9.22 -2.84
CA VAL A 207 17.16 9.88 -1.57
C VAL A 207 18.46 10.27 -0.88
N THR A 208 18.54 11.51 -0.38
CA THR A 208 19.66 12.00 0.44
C THR A 208 19.15 12.87 1.59
N GLY A 209 20.02 13.14 2.57
CA GLY A 209 19.75 14.06 3.68
C GLY A 209 19.18 13.41 4.95
N LEU A 210 18.97 12.10 4.98
CA LEU A 210 18.50 11.38 6.18
C LEU A 210 19.63 10.94 7.11
N GLY A 211 20.89 11.07 6.70
CA GLY A 211 22.04 10.90 7.57
C GLY A 211 22.51 9.45 7.74
N THR A 212 22.14 8.55 6.82
CA THR A 212 22.54 7.14 6.90
C THR A 212 24.04 6.92 6.76
N GLU A 213 24.82 7.87 6.23
CA GLU A 213 26.28 7.79 6.15
C GLU A 213 26.94 7.59 7.53
N LYS A 214 26.28 8.06 8.60
CA LYS A 214 26.76 7.91 9.99
C LYS A 214 26.90 6.45 10.39
N ILE A 215 26.06 5.55 9.86
CA ILE A 215 26.08 4.13 10.22
C ILE A 215 26.98 3.28 9.33
N ARG A 216 27.68 3.90 8.37
CA ARG A 216 28.63 3.22 7.49
C ARG A 216 29.78 2.59 8.26
N THR A 217 30.37 3.33 9.19
CA THR A 217 31.54 2.90 9.97
C THR A 217 31.26 2.85 11.48
N ALA A 218 30.13 3.39 11.94
CA ALA A 218 29.81 3.38 13.36
C ALA A 218 29.76 1.95 13.91
N ASN A 219 30.31 1.80 15.12
CA ASN A 219 30.04 0.65 15.96
C ASN A 219 28.66 0.85 16.58
N ILE A 220 27.65 0.23 15.98
CA ILE A 220 26.26 0.39 16.40
C ILE A 220 26.07 -0.45 17.66
N GLN A 221 25.36 0.09 18.65
CA GLN A 221 24.84 -0.71 19.75
C GLN A 221 23.36 -0.92 19.48
N PHE A 222 22.98 -2.17 19.23
CA PHE A 222 21.59 -2.53 18.94
C PHE A 222 21.02 -3.31 20.12
N THR A 223 19.96 -2.76 20.73
CA THR A 223 19.22 -3.43 21.79
C THR A 223 17.98 -4.08 21.19
N CYS A 224 17.86 -5.40 21.36
CA CYS A 224 16.67 -6.13 20.92
C CYS A 224 15.41 -5.55 21.60
N PRO A 225 14.37 -5.16 20.83
CA PRO A 225 13.15 -4.61 21.40
C PRO A 225 12.53 -5.54 22.45
N GLN A 226 12.32 -5.02 23.67
CA GLN A 226 11.95 -5.80 24.85
C GLN A 226 10.47 -6.24 24.90
N THR A 227 9.67 -5.95 23.87
CA THR A 227 8.21 -6.15 23.91
C THR A 227 7.75 -7.61 24.04
N TYR A 228 8.66 -8.58 24.01
CA TYR A 228 8.35 -10.01 24.01
C TYR A 228 9.29 -10.87 24.87
N VAL A 229 9.99 -10.29 25.86
CA VAL A 229 10.74 -11.12 26.82
C VAL A 229 9.73 -11.87 27.68
N SER A 230 9.64 -13.19 27.50
CA SER A 230 8.93 -14.03 28.46
C SER A 230 9.72 -13.99 29.77
N PRO A 231 9.10 -13.59 30.90
CA PRO A 231 9.81 -13.44 32.18
C PRO A 231 10.42 -14.74 32.73
N SER A 232 10.19 -15.88 32.07
CA SER A 232 10.65 -17.21 32.49
C SER A 232 11.86 -17.77 31.73
N ASN A 233 12.47 -17.06 30.77
CA ASN A 233 13.60 -17.60 29.99
C ASN A 233 14.91 -16.79 30.13
N PRO A 234 15.69 -16.99 31.22
CA PRO A 234 16.87 -16.20 31.56
C PRO A 234 18.15 -16.54 30.74
N THR A 235 18.07 -17.34 29.67
CA THR A 235 19.24 -17.92 28.99
C THR A 235 19.61 -17.27 27.66
N VAL A 236 18.89 -16.24 27.19
CA VAL A 236 19.28 -15.56 25.96
C VAL A 236 20.53 -14.73 26.23
N LYS A 237 21.67 -15.19 25.70
CA LYS A 237 22.94 -14.47 25.77
C LYS A 237 22.77 -13.04 25.22
N PRO A 238 23.48 -12.05 25.78
CA PRO A 238 23.44 -10.68 25.28
C PRO A 238 23.74 -10.66 23.77
N HIS A 239 23.15 -9.69 23.08
CA HIS A 239 23.39 -9.47 21.64
C HIS A 239 24.90 -9.42 21.37
N VAL A 240 25.37 -10.29 20.47
CA VAL A 240 26.78 -10.32 20.04
C VAL A 240 26.83 -9.92 18.58
N TRP A 241 27.49 -8.79 18.31
CA TRP A 241 27.78 -8.37 16.96
C TRP A 241 28.81 -9.31 16.33
N VAL A 242 28.50 -9.84 15.15
CA VAL A 242 29.44 -10.67 14.39
C VAL A 242 29.68 -10.12 13.00
N ASP A 243 30.95 -10.17 12.59
CA ASP A 243 31.38 -9.74 11.27
C ASP A 243 30.99 -10.75 10.18
N LYS A 244 31.22 -10.38 8.92
CA LYS A 244 30.92 -11.23 7.76
C LYS A 244 31.64 -12.58 7.81
N LYS A 245 32.84 -12.66 8.37
CA LYS A 245 33.62 -13.93 8.43
C LYS A 245 33.01 -14.88 9.47
N ALA A 246 32.60 -14.35 10.62
CA ALA A 246 31.96 -15.10 11.69
C ALA A 246 30.53 -15.55 11.35
N MET A 247 29.84 -14.86 10.43
CA MET A 247 28.53 -15.28 9.88
C MET A 247 28.60 -16.57 9.05
N GLY A 248 29.77 -16.90 8.49
CA GLY A 248 29.92 -18.00 7.56
C GLY A 248 29.24 -17.74 6.20
N ARG A 249 29.26 -18.76 5.33
CA ARG A 249 28.73 -18.63 3.96
C ARG A 249 27.23 -18.90 3.84
N TRP A 250 26.69 -19.81 4.65
CA TRP A 250 25.36 -20.37 4.41
C TRP A 250 24.24 -19.45 4.89
N LEU A 251 24.37 -18.86 6.07
CA LEU A 251 23.31 -18.04 6.64
C LEU A 251 23.04 -16.76 5.84
N PRO A 252 24.05 -15.95 5.44
CA PRO A 252 23.80 -14.79 4.60
C PRO A 252 23.13 -15.15 3.26
N MET A 253 23.56 -16.24 2.63
CA MET A 253 22.98 -16.72 1.37
C MET A 253 21.53 -17.18 1.55
N ALA A 254 21.25 -17.96 2.60
CA ALA A 254 19.90 -18.43 2.91
C ALA A 254 18.94 -17.27 3.14
N VAL A 255 19.38 -16.25 3.88
CA VAL A 255 18.59 -15.06 4.18
C VAL A 255 18.28 -14.25 2.91
N ILE A 256 19.26 -14.03 2.03
CA ILE A 256 19.02 -13.39 0.72
C ILE A 256 17.96 -14.18 -0.04
N ILE A 257 18.11 -15.50 -0.20
CA ILE A 257 17.15 -16.32 -0.96
C ILE A 257 15.74 -16.30 -0.34
N ALA A 258 15.65 -16.35 0.99
CA ALA A 258 14.39 -16.49 1.68
C ALA A 258 13.58 -15.19 1.73
N GLU A 259 14.25 -14.05 1.94
CA GLU A 259 13.65 -12.75 2.21
C GLU A 259 13.68 -11.81 1.00
N ASP A 260 14.74 -11.84 0.19
CA ASP A 260 14.99 -10.85 -0.86
C ASP A 260 15.94 -11.40 -1.94
N ALA A 261 15.43 -12.27 -2.81
CA ALA A 261 16.25 -12.97 -3.80
C ALA A 261 16.92 -12.03 -4.82
N GLN A 262 16.39 -10.81 -4.98
CA GLN A 262 16.95 -9.76 -5.84
C GLN A 262 17.81 -8.75 -5.08
N PHE A 263 18.15 -9.03 -3.81
CA PHE A 263 18.87 -8.11 -2.94
C PHE A 263 20.11 -7.50 -3.59
N MET A 264 20.87 -8.27 -4.37
CA MET A 264 22.10 -7.77 -5.00
C MET A 264 21.87 -6.88 -6.23
N HIS A 265 20.64 -6.78 -6.73
CA HIS A 265 20.32 -6.20 -8.03
C HIS A 265 19.43 -4.95 -7.98
N HIS A 266 18.83 -4.63 -6.83
CA HIS A 266 17.97 -3.44 -6.69
C HIS A 266 18.59 -2.35 -5.80
N GLN A 267 17.98 -1.16 -5.72
CA GLN A 267 18.46 0.00 -4.95
C GLN A 267 17.60 0.23 -3.70
N GLY A 268 17.40 -0.81 -2.89
CA GLY A 268 16.55 -0.74 -1.69
C GLY A 268 15.06 -1.03 -1.90
N TYR A 269 14.58 -1.10 -3.14
CA TYR A 269 13.21 -1.48 -3.49
C TYR A 269 13.19 -2.47 -4.65
N ASP A 270 12.46 -3.57 -4.52
CA ASP A 270 12.24 -4.50 -5.63
C ASP A 270 11.09 -3.98 -6.50
N PHE A 271 11.48 -3.24 -7.54
CA PHE A 271 10.53 -2.61 -8.45
C PHE A 271 9.75 -3.63 -9.28
N GLU A 272 10.37 -4.73 -9.70
CA GLU A 272 9.70 -5.76 -10.50
C GLU A 272 8.64 -6.50 -9.69
N THR A 273 8.96 -6.85 -8.45
CA THR A 273 7.97 -7.44 -7.53
C THR A 273 6.85 -6.46 -7.23
N LEU A 274 7.16 -5.18 -6.96
CA LEU A 274 6.15 -4.16 -6.71
C LEU A 274 5.22 -3.96 -7.93
N ARG A 275 5.80 -3.85 -9.13
CA ARG A 275 5.06 -3.72 -10.39
C ARG A 275 4.16 -4.93 -10.63
N TYR A 276 4.67 -6.14 -10.41
CA TYR A 276 3.88 -7.38 -10.54
C TYR A 276 2.72 -7.44 -9.54
N LEU A 277 2.93 -7.02 -8.30
CA LEU A 277 1.88 -7.01 -7.27
C LEU A 277 0.79 -5.97 -7.56
N LEU A 278 1.19 -4.78 -8.04
CA LEU A 278 0.26 -3.70 -8.35
C LEU A 278 -0.49 -3.92 -9.67
N ALA A 279 0.10 -4.65 -10.64
CA ALA A 279 -0.57 -5.00 -11.89
C ALA A 279 -1.74 -5.98 -11.71
N GLN A 280 -1.83 -6.66 -10.56
CA GLN A 280 -2.88 -7.62 -10.27
C GLN A 280 -4.10 -6.96 -9.61
N GLU A 281 -5.27 -7.09 -10.23
CA GLU A 281 -6.54 -6.61 -9.66
C GLU A 281 -6.96 -7.31 -8.37
N LYS A 282 -6.42 -8.51 -8.12
CA LYS A 282 -6.63 -9.28 -6.90
C LYS A 282 -5.30 -9.38 -6.16
N PRO A 283 -5.17 -8.80 -4.96
CA PRO A 283 -3.91 -8.82 -4.23
C PRO A 283 -3.53 -10.26 -3.86
N ASN A 284 -2.37 -10.70 -4.34
CA ASN A 284 -1.79 -11.97 -3.92
C ASN A 284 -1.18 -11.83 -2.52
N LYS A 285 -1.89 -12.28 -1.49
CA LYS A 285 -1.46 -12.17 -0.08
C LYS A 285 -0.21 -12.99 0.27
N GLN A 286 0.28 -13.86 -0.61
CA GLN A 286 1.38 -14.78 -0.28
C GLN A 286 2.78 -14.18 -0.49
N LEU A 287 2.92 -13.17 -1.34
CA LEU A 287 4.19 -12.52 -1.65
C LEU A 287 4.42 -11.33 -0.69
N GLY A 288 5.54 -11.38 0.04
CA GLY A 288 6.03 -10.24 0.81
C GLY A 288 6.72 -9.25 -0.12
N GLY A 289 6.38 -7.97 -0.03
CA GLY A 289 6.95 -6.91 -0.90
C GLY A 289 8.07 -6.08 -0.26
N SER A 290 8.62 -6.48 0.89
CA SER A 290 9.65 -5.71 1.60
C SER A 290 11.04 -6.29 1.43
N THR A 291 11.98 -5.48 0.94
CA THR A 291 13.40 -5.83 0.76
C THR A 291 14.13 -5.91 2.10
N ILE A 292 15.30 -6.55 2.12
CA ILE A 292 16.20 -6.58 3.30
C ILE A 292 16.53 -5.15 3.76
N SER A 293 16.77 -4.22 2.82
CA SER A 293 17.07 -2.82 3.12
C SER A 293 15.91 -2.09 3.80
N GLN A 294 14.67 -2.32 3.36
CA GLN A 294 13.49 -1.78 4.03
C GLN A 294 13.26 -2.40 5.41
N GLN A 295 13.49 -3.71 5.53
CA GLN A 295 13.38 -4.38 6.83
C GLN A 295 14.45 -3.86 7.81
N LEU A 296 15.68 -3.61 7.35
CA LEU A 296 16.72 -2.97 8.17
C LEU A 296 16.29 -1.56 8.60
N ALA A 297 15.77 -0.75 7.67
CA ALA A 297 15.29 0.60 7.98
C ALA A 297 14.22 0.59 9.08
N LYS A 298 13.32 -0.40 9.03
CA LYS A 298 12.30 -0.63 10.06
C LYS A 298 12.92 -0.83 11.45
N TYR A 299 13.97 -1.65 11.56
CA TYR A 299 14.62 -1.93 12.84
C TYR A 299 15.46 -0.75 13.37
N MET A 300 16.08 0.01 12.47
CA MET A 300 17.05 1.03 12.85
C MET A 300 16.47 2.44 13.04
N PHE A 301 15.45 2.80 12.27
CA PHE A 301 15.01 4.21 12.20
C PHE A 301 13.53 4.41 12.54
N THR A 302 12.64 3.52 12.09
CA THR A 302 11.20 3.83 12.07
C THR A 302 10.36 3.06 13.11
N GLY A 303 10.90 2.01 13.74
CA GLY A 303 10.24 1.31 14.84
C GLY A 303 8.95 0.54 14.49
N GLY A 304 8.11 0.28 15.52
CA GLY A 304 7.03 -0.70 15.50
C GLY A 304 5.65 -0.25 14.96
N GLU A 305 5.40 1.05 14.78
CA GLU A 305 4.07 1.55 14.41
C GLU A 305 3.61 1.12 13.01
N ARG A 306 2.49 0.40 12.92
CA ARG A 306 1.94 -0.09 11.65
C ARG A 306 1.13 1.00 10.94
N GLN A 307 1.80 1.93 10.27
CA GLN A 307 1.15 2.90 9.38
C GLN A 307 1.89 2.97 8.03
N TRP A 308 1.19 3.28 6.94
CA TRP A 308 1.82 3.42 5.62
C TRP A 308 2.83 4.58 5.57
N LYS A 309 2.66 5.62 6.41
CA LYS A 309 3.70 6.63 6.67
C LYS A 309 5.04 5.97 6.97
N ARG A 310 5.07 5.02 7.93
CA ARG A 310 6.27 4.25 8.27
C ARG A 310 6.82 3.54 7.05
N LYS A 311 5.96 2.98 6.20
CA LYS A 311 6.41 2.26 5.00
C LYS A 311 7.09 3.17 3.98
N ILE A 312 6.65 4.43 3.88
CA ILE A 312 7.32 5.45 3.06
C ILE A 312 8.68 5.80 3.68
N GLU A 313 8.75 6.02 5.00
CA GLU A 313 10.01 6.29 5.68
C GLU A 313 11.01 5.13 5.53
N GLU A 314 10.56 3.88 5.71
CA GLU A 314 11.35 2.67 5.47
C GLU A 314 11.92 2.66 4.04
N LEU A 315 11.12 3.04 3.04
CA LEU A 315 11.56 3.12 1.65
C LEU A 315 12.61 4.22 1.47
N LEU A 316 12.39 5.41 2.01
CA LEU A 316 13.32 6.54 1.90
C LEU A 316 14.68 6.21 2.53
N TYR A 317 14.69 5.65 3.74
CA TYR A 317 15.90 5.17 4.39
C TYR A 317 16.54 4.01 3.62
N ALA A 318 15.75 3.08 3.07
CA ALA A 318 16.29 1.97 2.29
C ALA A 318 17.03 2.46 1.05
N VAL A 319 16.49 3.45 0.31
CA VAL A 319 17.16 4.01 -0.86
C VAL A 319 18.44 4.75 -0.47
N GLU A 320 18.41 5.61 0.55
CA GLU A 320 19.63 6.32 0.97
C GLU A 320 20.70 5.34 1.51
N MET A 321 20.33 4.32 2.28
CA MET A 321 21.30 3.32 2.76
C MET A 321 22.01 2.59 1.62
N GLU A 322 21.34 2.37 0.50
CA GLU A 322 21.90 1.66 -0.65
C GLU A 322 22.97 2.48 -1.34
N SER A 323 22.80 3.80 -1.39
CA SER A 323 23.82 4.71 -1.91
C SER A 323 24.96 4.97 -0.91
N THR A 324 24.68 5.02 0.40
CA THR A 324 25.68 5.38 1.42
C THR A 324 26.47 4.20 2.01
N LEU A 325 25.85 3.03 2.18
CA LEU A 325 26.43 1.88 2.91
C LEU A 325 26.94 0.78 1.99
N GLY A 326 26.21 0.53 0.90
CA GLY A 326 26.39 -0.62 0.02
C GLY A 326 25.91 -1.96 0.60
N LYS A 327 25.66 -2.93 -0.29
CA LYS A 327 25.01 -4.23 0.00
C LYS A 327 25.62 -5.03 1.14
N GLN A 328 26.95 -5.08 1.21
CA GLN A 328 27.64 -5.90 2.22
C GLN A 328 27.44 -5.37 3.63
N ARG A 329 27.47 -4.05 3.81
CA ARG A 329 27.23 -3.40 5.09
C ARG A 329 25.77 -3.56 5.49
N ILE A 330 24.83 -3.29 4.57
CA ILE A 330 23.39 -3.47 4.81
C ILE A 330 23.09 -4.90 5.29
N LEU A 331 23.58 -5.92 4.57
CA LEU A 331 23.33 -7.31 4.96
C LEU A 331 23.95 -7.65 6.31
N ASN A 332 25.16 -7.15 6.61
CA ASN A 332 25.79 -7.38 7.91
C ASN A 332 24.99 -6.71 9.03
N LEU A 333 24.54 -5.46 8.85
CA LEU A 333 23.69 -4.78 9.82
C LEU A 333 22.40 -5.55 10.04
N TYR A 334 21.70 -5.90 8.95
CA TYR A 334 20.44 -6.65 8.99
C TYR A 334 20.58 -7.97 9.75
N LEU A 335 21.59 -8.78 9.42
CA LEU A 335 21.82 -10.06 10.09
C LEU A 335 22.20 -9.90 11.57
N ASN A 336 22.68 -8.73 11.98
CA ASN A 336 22.91 -8.45 13.40
C ASN A 336 21.67 -7.86 14.08
N THR A 337 20.72 -7.24 13.37
CA THR A 337 19.58 -6.57 14.02
C THR A 337 18.25 -7.31 13.94
N VAL A 338 18.04 -8.17 12.92
CA VAL A 338 16.72 -8.78 12.70
C VAL A 338 16.29 -9.69 13.87
N ASP A 339 14.98 -9.83 14.03
CA ASP A 339 14.34 -10.61 15.07
C ASP A 339 14.14 -12.07 14.59
N TRP A 340 14.59 -13.03 15.39
CA TRP A 340 14.41 -14.47 15.17
C TRP A 340 13.46 -15.11 16.18
N GLY A 341 13.00 -14.41 17.20
CA GLY A 341 12.07 -14.93 18.19
C GLY A 341 12.05 -14.10 19.48
N PRO A 342 11.28 -14.52 20.50
CA PRO A 342 11.14 -13.77 21.76
C PRO A 342 12.49 -13.44 22.41
N GLY A 343 12.94 -12.19 22.27
CA GLY A 343 14.24 -11.71 22.79
C GLY A 343 15.47 -12.13 21.99
N ILE A 344 15.30 -12.79 20.83
CA ILE A 344 16.39 -13.38 20.04
C ILE A 344 16.66 -12.50 18.82
N CYS A 345 17.44 -11.43 18.99
CA CYS A 345 17.88 -10.60 17.88
C CYS A 345 19.34 -10.87 17.52
N GLY A 346 19.64 -10.85 16.22
CA GLY A 346 20.98 -11.11 15.70
C GLY A 346 21.25 -12.59 15.43
N ALA A 347 21.91 -12.85 14.30
CA ALA A 347 22.19 -14.19 13.81
C ALA A 347 23.04 -15.02 14.76
N ALA A 348 23.98 -14.38 15.48
CA ALA A 348 24.81 -15.06 16.47
C ALA A 348 23.99 -15.59 17.64
N ALA A 349 23.12 -14.74 18.20
CA ALA A 349 22.21 -15.12 19.27
C ALA A 349 21.26 -16.24 18.81
N ALA A 350 20.67 -16.10 17.61
CA ALA A 350 19.78 -17.10 17.04
C ALA A 350 20.50 -18.45 16.84
N SER A 351 21.68 -18.47 16.23
CA SER A 351 22.43 -19.70 15.96
C SER A 351 22.79 -20.45 17.25
N HIS A 352 23.19 -19.71 18.28
CA HIS A 352 23.48 -20.28 19.60
C HIS A 352 22.23 -20.76 20.33
N TYR A 353 21.13 -20.01 20.23
CA TYR A 353 19.87 -20.36 20.87
C TYR A 353 19.31 -21.66 20.27
N TYR A 354 19.14 -21.72 18.95
CA TYR A 354 18.44 -22.84 18.30
C TYR A 354 19.31 -24.10 18.15
N PHE A 355 20.63 -23.94 17.96
CA PHE A 355 21.51 -25.07 17.63
C PHE A 355 22.73 -25.19 18.54
N GLY A 356 22.98 -24.24 19.44
CA GLY A 356 24.21 -24.23 20.24
C GLY A 356 25.48 -23.97 19.44
N LEU A 357 25.38 -23.54 18.17
CA LEU A 357 26.51 -23.38 17.25
C LEU A 357 26.76 -21.91 16.91
N PRO A 358 28.03 -21.50 16.70
CA PRO A 358 28.30 -20.22 16.08
C PRO A 358 27.81 -20.23 14.61
N PRO A 359 27.37 -19.09 14.04
CA PRO A 359 26.80 -19.03 12.69
C PRO A 359 27.65 -19.71 11.60
N LYS A 360 28.98 -19.54 11.65
CA LYS A 360 29.93 -20.17 10.73
C LYS A 360 29.91 -21.71 10.69
N LYS A 361 29.39 -22.36 11.73
CA LYS A 361 29.30 -23.82 11.84
C LYS A 361 27.92 -24.37 11.48
N LEU A 362 26.96 -23.52 11.14
CA LEU A 362 25.64 -23.98 10.72
C LEU A 362 25.74 -24.80 9.43
N SER A 363 24.97 -25.88 9.38
CA SER A 363 24.73 -26.59 8.13
C SER A 363 23.87 -25.75 7.18
N ILE A 364 23.82 -26.14 5.90
CA ILE A 364 22.96 -25.50 4.90
C ILE A 364 21.48 -25.54 5.30
N THR A 365 21.03 -26.62 5.94
CA THR A 365 19.63 -26.82 6.35
C THR A 365 19.29 -26.03 7.61
N GLN A 366 20.21 -25.95 8.58
CA GLN A 366 20.05 -25.10 9.76
C GLN A 366 20.01 -23.62 9.37
N ALA A 367 20.89 -23.18 8.46
CA ALA A 367 20.87 -21.82 7.91
C ALA A 367 19.57 -21.52 7.16
N ALA A 368 19.09 -22.45 6.32
CA ALA A 368 17.83 -22.30 5.60
C ALA A 368 16.62 -22.24 6.53
N TRP A 369 16.61 -23.02 7.62
CA TRP A 369 15.55 -22.92 8.62
C TRP A 369 15.56 -21.56 9.34
N LEU A 370 16.72 -21.08 9.80
CA LEU A 370 16.84 -19.75 10.41
C LEU A 370 16.38 -18.62 9.48
N ALA A 371 16.70 -18.72 8.19
CA ALA A 371 16.21 -17.77 7.20
C ALA A 371 14.69 -17.88 7.01
N GLY A 372 14.15 -19.10 7.01
CA GLY A 372 12.72 -19.35 6.82
C GLY A 372 11.81 -18.81 7.93
N ILE A 373 12.30 -18.72 9.17
CA ILE A 373 11.49 -18.26 10.31
C ILE A 373 11.36 -16.73 10.39
N ILE A 374 12.22 -15.96 9.72
CA ILE A 374 12.23 -14.48 9.74
C ILE A 374 10.87 -13.89 9.34
N LYS A 375 10.13 -14.56 8.44
CA LYS A 375 8.78 -14.14 8.04
C LYS A 375 7.81 -13.97 9.21
N ASN A 376 7.90 -14.82 10.24
CA ASN A 376 7.08 -14.72 11.45
C ASN A 376 7.79 -15.41 12.63
N PRO A 377 8.78 -14.73 13.25
CA PRO A 377 9.73 -15.38 14.14
C PRO A 377 9.08 -15.89 15.43
N HIS A 378 8.15 -15.13 16.01
CA HIS A 378 7.43 -15.51 17.24
C HIS A 378 6.54 -16.74 17.03
N ARG A 379 5.78 -16.76 15.93
CA ARG A 379 4.95 -17.92 15.58
C ARG A 379 5.82 -19.14 15.28
N ALA A 380 6.92 -18.97 14.56
CA ALA A 380 7.84 -20.05 14.27
C ALA A 380 8.52 -20.59 15.53
N TRP A 381 8.94 -19.73 16.45
CA TRP A 381 9.48 -20.13 17.75
C TRP A 381 8.47 -21.00 18.52
N GLN A 382 7.20 -20.59 18.58
CA GLN A 382 6.17 -21.35 19.29
C GLN A 382 5.78 -22.67 18.57
N GLN A 383 5.60 -22.63 17.24
CA GLN A 383 5.03 -23.76 16.48
C GLN A 383 6.08 -24.72 15.93
N GLN A 384 7.28 -24.23 15.62
CA GLN A 384 8.32 -25.04 14.99
C GLN A 384 9.39 -25.48 15.99
N TYR A 385 9.85 -24.57 16.85
CA TYR A 385 10.90 -24.87 17.82
C TYR A 385 10.33 -25.56 19.07
N LEU A 386 9.46 -24.89 19.85
CA LEU A 386 8.95 -25.49 21.11
C LEU A 386 8.16 -26.79 20.91
N GLN A 387 7.51 -26.95 19.76
CA GLN A 387 6.73 -28.15 19.43
C GLN A 387 7.53 -29.18 18.63
N ASN A 388 8.81 -28.92 18.33
CA ASN A 388 9.66 -29.77 17.48
C ASN A 388 9.04 -30.12 16.11
N LYS A 389 8.38 -29.15 15.46
CA LYS A 389 7.68 -29.32 14.18
C LYS A 389 8.20 -28.33 13.13
N PRO A 390 9.44 -28.49 12.65
CA PRO A 390 10.02 -27.57 11.68
C PRO A 390 9.28 -27.61 10.33
N ASP A 391 9.16 -26.44 9.68
CA ASP A 391 8.63 -26.34 8.33
C ASP A 391 9.69 -26.79 7.31
N LEU A 392 9.82 -28.11 7.14
CA LEU A 392 10.77 -28.72 6.21
C LEU A 392 10.47 -28.38 4.75
N ASN A 393 9.22 -28.06 4.40
CA ASN A 393 8.86 -27.62 3.06
C ASN A 393 9.49 -26.25 2.75
N ARG A 394 9.44 -25.31 3.71
CA ARG A 394 10.12 -24.02 3.58
C ARG A 394 11.64 -24.18 3.53
N VAL A 395 12.22 -25.06 4.34
CA VAL A 395 13.67 -25.38 4.29
C VAL A 395 14.06 -25.94 2.92
N ALA A 396 13.27 -26.88 2.39
CA ALA A 396 13.49 -27.46 1.06
C ALA A 396 13.41 -26.40 -0.05
N ALA A 397 12.42 -25.50 0.02
CA ALA A 397 12.26 -24.42 -0.93
C ALA A 397 13.49 -23.48 -0.96
N ILE A 398 14.05 -23.13 0.20
CA ILE A 398 15.24 -22.26 0.30
C ILE A 398 16.50 -23.01 -0.17
N THR A 399 16.74 -24.21 0.36
CA THR A 399 17.94 -25.00 0.04
C THR A 399 18.04 -25.37 -1.44
N ARG A 400 16.91 -25.51 -2.15
CA ARG A 400 16.86 -25.72 -3.60
C ARG A 400 17.60 -24.65 -4.39
N PHE A 401 17.61 -23.41 -3.91
CA PHE A 401 18.31 -22.29 -4.57
C PHE A 401 19.72 -22.05 -4.01
N MET A 402 20.13 -22.79 -2.98
CA MET A 402 21.46 -22.67 -2.37
C MET A 402 22.51 -23.63 -2.95
N SER A 403 22.10 -24.73 -3.59
CA SER A 403 23.02 -25.75 -4.13
C SER A 403 22.72 -26.09 -5.59
N THR A 404 23.75 -26.20 -6.42
CA THR A 404 23.66 -26.75 -7.79
C THR A 404 23.73 -28.28 -7.83
N LYS A 405 24.04 -28.95 -6.71
CA LYS A 405 24.01 -30.42 -6.54
C LYS A 405 23.02 -30.78 -5.42
N THR A 406 21.77 -31.08 -5.78
CA THR A 406 20.71 -31.63 -4.89
C THR A 406 21.02 -33.08 -4.46
N LYS A 407 20.44 -33.74 -3.43
CA LYS A 407 19.16 -33.64 -2.68
C LYS A 407 19.34 -34.48 -1.39
N HIS A 408 19.14 -33.90 -0.21
CA HIS A 408 18.44 -34.52 0.94
C HIS A 408 18.32 -33.45 2.02
N VAL A 409 17.10 -32.98 2.26
CA VAL A 409 16.79 -32.21 3.47
C VAL A 409 16.64 -33.24 4.58
N PRO A 410 17.43 -33.18 5.66
CA PRO A 410 17.32 -34.14 6.74
C PRO A 410 15.92 -34.06 7.38
N THR A 411 15.42 -35.20 7.83
CA THR A 411 14.13 -35.34 8.54
C THR A 411 14.13 -34.64 9.90
N GLU A 412 15.32 -34.41 10.48
CA GLU A 412 15.51 -33.71 11.75
C GLU A 412 16.56 -32.59 11.61
N LEU A 413 16.33 -31.46 12.30
CA LEU A 413 17.24 -30.30 12.27
C LEU A 413 18.24 -30.24 13.44
N GLY A 414 18.06 -31.10 14.45
CA GLY A 414 18.92 -31.16 15.64
C GLY A 414 18.84 -29.90 16.50
N PHE A 415 17.62 -29.48 16.89
CA PHE A 415 17.44 -28.36 17.82
C PHE A 415 18.07 -28.67 19.19
N ARG A 416 18.62 -27.64 19.84
CA ARG A 416 19.10 -27.73 21.22
C ARG A 416 18.03 -27.18 22.15
N TYR A 417 17.43 -28.02 22.97
CA TYR A 417 16.44 -27.64 23.99
C TYR A 417 17.09 -27.20 25.30
#